data_AF-A0A5M9MVS7-F1
#
_entry.id   AF-A0A5M9MVS7-F1
#
_cell.length_a   1.000
_cell.length_b   1.000
_cell.length_c   1.000
_cell.angle_alpha   90.00
_cell.angle_beta   90.00
_cell.angle_gamma   90.00
#
_symmetry.space_group_name_H-M   'P 1'
#
loop_
_entity.id
_entity.type
_entity.pdbx_description
1 polymer ?
#
loop_
_entity_poly.entity_id
_entity_poly.type
_entity_poly.pdbx_seq_one_letter_code
_entity_poly.pdbx_strand_id
1 'polypeptide(L)'
;MAYQIAIFFILEDTWHYFSHRALHWGPLYKAIHKIHHQYSAPFGMAAEYASPIEVMILGFGTVGCPILWCALTGDLHIFTMYIWIVLRLFQAIDAHSGYEFPWSLHHFLPFWAGADHHDLHHEKFVGD
;
A
#
# COMPACT_ATOMS: atom_id res chain seq x y z
N MET A 1 6.03 -15.25 -14.10
CA MET A 1 5.91 -15.14 -12.62
C MET A 1 6.71 -13.98 -12.04
N ALA A 2 8.04 -14.04 -11.90
CA ALA A 2 8.81 -12.96 -11.24
C ALA A 2 8.69 -11.59 -11.94
N TYR A 3 8.79 -11.55 -13.27
CA TYR A 3 8.61 -10.30 -14.03
C TYR A 3 7.18 -9.75 -13.95
N GLN A 4 6.16 -10.61 -13.89
CA GLN A 4 4.76 -10.20 -13.70
C GLN A 4 4.60 -9.50 -12.34
N ILE A 5 5.17 -10.09 -11.28
CA ILE A 5 5.18 -9.51 -9.94
C ILE A 5 5.90 -8.15 -9.93
N ALA A 6 7.05 -8.04 -10.60
CA ALA A 6 7.77 -6.77 -10.71
C ALA A 6 6.95 -5.69 -11.44
N ILE A 7 6.24 -6.06 -12.51
CA ILE A 7 5.32 -5.16 -13.21
C ILE A 7 4.16 -4.75 -12.30
N PHE A 8 3.59 -5.68 -11.54
CA PHE A 8 2.50 -5.38 -10.60
C PHE A 8 2.94 -4.43 -9.49
N PHE A 9 4.17 -4.58 -8.98
CA PHE A 9 4.75 -3.61 -8.04
C PHE A 9 4.76 -2.21 -8.63
N ILE A 10 5.21 -2.03 -9.87
CA ILE A 10 5.28 -0.69 -10.49
C ILE A 10 3.88 -0.11 -10.70
N LEU A 11 2.95 -0.90 -11.23
CA LEU A 11 1.59 -0.43 -11.54
C LEU A 11 0.78 -0.14 -10.27
N GLU A 12 0.85 -1.02 -9.29
CA GLU A 12 0.13 -0.84 -8.03
C GLU A 12 0.76 0.27 -7.19
N ASP A 13 2.09 0.40 -7.12
CA ASP A 13 2.73 1.49 -6.38
C ASP A 13 2.37 2.86 -7.01
N THR A 14 2.30 2.92 -8.34
CA THR A 14 1.81 4.11 -9.05
C THR A 14 0.36 4.43 -8.65
N TRP A 15 -0.54 3.44 -8.71
CA TRP A 15 -1.94 3.61 -8.30
C TRP A 15 -2.06 4.04 -6.84
N HIS A 16 -1.34 3.35 -5.96
CA HIS A 16 -1.34 3.55 -4.52
C HIS A 16 -0.89 4.96 -4.20
N TYR A 17 0.24 5.41 -4.74
CA TYR A 17 0.78 6.75 -4.50
C TYR A 17 -0.20 7.86 -4.87
N PHE A 18 -0.77 7.82 -6.08
CA PHE A 18 -1.69 8.86 -6.53
C PHE A 18 -3.02 8.81 -5.77
N SER A 19 -3.55 7.62 -5.53
CA SER A 19 -4.79 7.43 -4.77
C SER A 19 -4.62 7.89 -3.32
N HIS A 20 -3.56 7.44 -2.65
CA HIS A 20 -3.23 7.79 -1.28
C HIS A 20 -3.03 9.30 -1.14
N ARG A 21 -2.25 9.93 -2.04
CA ARG A 21 -2.11 11.39 -2.06
C ARG A 21 -3.45 12.11 -2.25
N ALA A 22 -4.33 11.61 -3.11
CA ALA A 22 -5.65 12.19 -3.28
C ALA A 22 -6.52 12.01 -2.02
N LEU A 23 -6.40 10.87 -1.34
CA LEU A 23 -7.08 10.62 -0.06
C LEU A 23 -6.63 11.57 1.05
N HIS A 24 -5.42 12.14 0.97
CA HIS A 24 -4.97 13.22 1.85
C HIS A 24 -5.52 14.61 1.52
N TRP A 25 -6.31 14.76 0.47
CA TRP A 25 -6.98 16.02 0.16
C TRP A 25 -8.15 16.27 1.13
N GLY A 26 -8.19 17.45 1.75
CA GLY A 26 -9.04 17.80 2.91
C GLY A 26 -10.41 17.10 3.03
N PRO A 27 -11.32 17.19 2.03
CA PRO A 27 -12.61 16.51 2.09
C PRO A 27 -12.52 14.98 2.09
N LEU A 28 -11.66 14.39 1.25
CA LEU A 28 -11.46 12.95 1.18
C LEU A 28 -10.74 12.44 2.45
N TYR A 29 -9.79 13.24 2.97
CA TYR A 29 -9.11 12.90 4.21
C TYR A 29 -10.13 12.77 5.35
N LYS A 30 -10.94 13.81 5.57
CA LYS A 30 -11.95 13.82 6.64
C LYS A 30 -12.98 12.70 6.52
N ALA A 31 -13.41 12.40 5.29
CA ALA A 31 -14.51 11.47 5.05
C ALA A 31 -14.06 10.00 4.94
N ILE A 32 -12.83 9.75 4.49
CA ILE A 32 -12.38 8.42 4.05
C ILE A 32 -11.09 8.03 4.79
N HIS A 33 -10.08 8.88 4.76
CA HIS A 33 -8.71 8.51 5.17
C HIS A 33 -8.39 8.73 6.65
N LYS A 34 -9.16 9.57 7.35
CA LYS A 34 -8.95 9.89 8.77
C LYS A 34 -8.98 8.66 9.68
N ILE A 35 -9.73 7.62 9.31
CA ILE A 35 -9.79 6.34 10.05
C ILE A 35 -8.44 5.63 10.01
N HIS A 36 -7.77 5.62 8.85
CA HIS A 36 -6.43 5.03 8.72
C HIS A 36 -5.39 5.76 9.58
N HIS A 37 -5.52 7.09 9.69
CA HIS A 37 -4.68 7.92 10.55
C HIS A 37 -5.09 7.94 12.03
N GLN A 38 -5.98 7.05 12.47
CA GLN A 38 -6.42 7.00 13.87
C GLN A 38 -5.26 6.75 14.86
N TYR A 39 -4.24 6.01 14.44
CA TYR A 39 -3.06 5.71 15.24
C TYR A 39 -1.90 6.59 14.77
N SER A 40 -1.43 7.50 15.64
CA SER A 40 -0.27 8.34 15.37
C SER A 40 1.04 7.55 15.31
N ALA A 41 1.11 6.44 16.06
CA ALA A 41 2.17 5.45 16.01
C ALA A 41 1.52 4.13 15.55
N PRO A 42 1.47 3.86 14.24
CA PRO A 42 0.86 2.65 13.72
C PRO A 42 1.66 1.40 14.12
N PHE A 43 1.01 0.25 13.97
CA PHE A 43 1.63 -1.07 14.07
C PHE A 43 1.12 -1.90 12.89
N GLY A 44 1.76 -3.02 12.57
CA GLY A 44 1.52 -3.74 11.31
C GLY A 44 0.05 -4.01 10.94
N MET A 45 -0.82 -4.30 11.93
CA MET A 45 -2.25 -4.51 11.65
C MET A 45 -3.03 -3.21 11.37
N ALA A 46 -2.54 -2.06 11.84
CA ALA A 46 -3.13 -0.76 11.56
C ALA A 46 -3.01 -0.37 10.08
N ALA A 47 -2.07 -0.98 9.33
CA ALA A 47 -1.93 -0.79 7.88
C ALA A 47 -3.26 -1.03 7.13
N GLU A 48 -4.03 -2.02 7.57
CA GLU A 48 -5.32 -2.40 6.96
C GLU A 48 -6.53 -1.84 7.71
N TYR A 49 -6.31 -1.10 8.80
CA TYR A 49 -7.37 -0.46 9.56
C TYR A 49 -7.78 0.84 8.87
N ALA A 50 -8.68 0.75 7.90
CA ALA A 50 -9.11 1.89 7.10
C ALA A 50 -10.64 1.89 6.88
N SER A 51 -11.17 2.97 6.32
CA SER A 51 -12.57 3.01 5.93
C SER A 51 -12.86 1.98 4.80
N PRO A 52 -14.07 1.44 4.69
CA PRO A 52 -14.40 0.51 3.60
C PRO A 52 -14.16 1.09 2.21
N ILE A 53 -14.36 2.41 2.04
CA ILE A 53 -14.14 3.10 0.77
C ILE A 53 -12.64 3.15 0.44
N GLU A 54 -11.79 3.44 1.42
CA GLU A 54 -10.35 3.41 1.23
C GLU A 54 -9.84 2.03 0.85
N VAL A 55 -10.29 0.99 1.58
CA VAL A 55 -9.96 -0.41 1.29
C VAL A 55 -10.35 -0.77 -0.15
N MET A 56 -11.51 -0.31 -0.64
CA MET A 56 -11.91 -0.52 -2.03
C MET A 56 -11.02 0.25 -3.02
N ILE A 57 -10.70 1.52 -2.75
CA ILE A 57 -9.89 2.35 -3.65
C ILE A 57 -8.47 1.80 -3.77
N LEU A 58 -7.80 1.56 -2.64
CA LEU A 58 -6.41 1.07 -2.64
C LEU A 58 -6.35 -0.41 -3.06
N GLY A 59 -7.28 -1.23 -2.56
CA GLY A 59 -7.40 -2.63 -2.93
C GLY A 59 -7.69 -2.86 -4.42
N PHE A 60 -8.38 -1.92 -5.09
CA PHE A 60 -8.57 -1.97 -6.54
C PHE A 60 -7.25 -1.96 -7.31
N GLY A 61 -6.22 -1.25 -6.84
CA GLY A 61 -4.88 -1.32 -7.44
C GLY A 61 -4.28 -2.73 -7.32
N THR A 62 -4.31 -3.28 -6.10
CA THR A 62 -3.75 -4.59 -5.78
C THR A 62 -4.34 -5.73 -6.60
N VAL A 63 -5.66 -5.75 -6.82
CA VAL A 63 -6.31 -6.82 -7.61
C VAL A 63 -6.53 -6.44 -9.08
N GLY A 64 -6.72 -5.15 -9.36
CA GLY A 64 -7.02 -4.64 -10.69
C GLY A 64 -5.84 -4.77 -11.64
N CYS A 65 -4.60 -4.55 -11.19
CA CYS A 65 -3.43 -4.71 -12.05
C CYS A 65 -3.27 -6.15 -12.57
N PRO A 66 -3.32 -7.20 -11.72
CA PRO A 66 -3.34 -8.59 -12.19
C PRO A 66 -4.56 -8.96 -13.05
N ILE A 67 -5.76 -8.46 -12.71
CA ILE A 67 -6.97 -8.72 -13.52
C ILE A 67 -6.82 -8.14 -14.92
N LEU A 68 -6.37 -6.88 -15.02
CA LEU A 68 -6.14 -6.22 -16.30
C LEU A 68 -5.06 -6.95 -17.11
N TRP A 69 -3.98 -7.37 -16.46
CA TRP A 69 -2.94 -8.18 -17.10
C TRP A 69 -3.51 -9.48 -17.69
N CYS A 70 -4.28 -10.22 -16.89
CA CYS A 70 -4.91 -11.47 -17.34
C CYS A 70 -5.89 -11.21 -18.50
N ALA A 71 -6.70 -10.14 -18.43
CA ALA A 71 -7.63 -9.77 -19.49
C ALA A 71 -6.95 -9.42 -20.82
N LEU A 72 -5.76 -8.81 -20.78
CA LEU A 72 -5.02 -8.41 -21.98
C LEU A 72 -4.14 -9.53 -22.56
N THR A 73 -3.57 -10.38 -21.70
CA THR A 73 -2.55 -11.36 -22.11
C THR A 73 -3.06 -12.80 -22.13
N GLY A 74 -4.13 -13.10 -21.39
CA GLY A 74 -4.58 -14.47 -21.11
C GLY A 74 -3.60 -15.29 -20.26
N ASP A 75 -2.52 -14.68 -19.74
CA ASP A 75 -1.45 -15.37 -19.04
C ASP A 75 -1.27 -14.86 -17.61
N LEU A 76 -1.94 -15.51 -16.66
CA LEU A 76 -1.70 -15.30 -15.24
C LEU A 76 -1.95 -16.58 -14.45
N HIS A 77 -0.89 -17.13 -13.87
CA HIS A 77 -1.03 -18.26 -12.95
C HIS A 77 -1.54 -17.80 -11.58
N ILE A 78 -2.50 -18.52 -11.00
CA ILE A 78 -3.09 -18.17 -9.70
C ILE A 78 -2.05 -18.06 -8.57
N PHE A 79 -1.00 -18.89 -8.62
CA PHE A 79 0.10 -18.81 -7.65
C PHE A 79 0.89 -17.49 -7.74
N THR A 80 1.03 -16.92 -8.94
CA THR A 80 1.61 -15.58 -9.12
C THR A 80 0.76 -14.54 -8.38
N MET A 81 -0.57 -14.65 -8.45
CA MET A 81 -1.50 -13.76 -7.75
C MET A 81 -1.35 -13.86 -6.23
N TYR A 82 -1.28 -15.07 -5.67
CA TYR A 82 -1.11 -15.24 -4.23
C TYR A 82 0.22 -14.70 -3.72
N ILE A 83 1.33 -15.00 -4.43
CA ILE A 83 2.63 -14.43 -4.06
C ILE A 83 2.59 -12.91 -4.13
N TRP A 84 2.01 -12.35 -5.19
CA TRP A 84 1.85 -10.90 -5.34
C TRP A 84 1.11 -10.28 -4.15
N ILE A 85 -0.06 -10.80 -3.79
CA ILE A 85 -0.85 -10.27 -2.66
C ILE A 85 -0.05 -10.36 -1.35
N VAL A 86 0.61 -11.48 -1.09
CA VAL A 86 1.43 -11.66 0.13
C VAL A 86 2.56 -10.64 0.18
N LEU A 87 3.28 -10.45 -0.92
CA LEU A 87 4.37 -9.47 -0.98
C LEU A 87 3.85 -8.04 -0.80
N ARG A 88 2.69 -7.71 -1.37
CA ARG A 88 2.09 -6.38 -1.22
C ARG A 88 1.66 -6.10 0.21
N LEU A 89 0.98 -7.07 0.86
CA LEU A 89 0.59 -6.98 2.27
C LEU A 89 1.80 -6.93 3.19
N PHE A 90 2.84 -7.72 2.89
CA PHE A 90 4.09 -7.68 3.62
C PHE A 90 4.71 -6.28 3.59
N GLN A 91 4.73 -5.63 2.42
CA GLN A 91 5.26 -4.26 2.30
C GLN A 91 4.39 -3.24 3.03
N ALA A 92 3.06 -3.41 3.06
CA ALA A 92 2.18 -2.55 3.85
C ALA A 92 2.48 -2.71 5.35
N ILE A 93 2.57 -3.95 5.84
CA ILE A 93 2.91 -4.25 7.23
C ILE A 93 4.29 -3.70 7.60
N ASP A 94 5.31 -4.00 6.80
CA ASP A 94 6.70 -3.52 6.98
C ASP A 94 6.70 -2.01 7.23
N ALA A 95 6.03 -1.27 6.35
CA ALA A 95 6.03 0.18 6.37
C ALA A 95 5.16 0.80 7.49
N HIS A 96 4.26 0.06 8.14
CA HIS A 96 3.46 0.54 9.28
C HIS A 96 3.84 -0.13 10.60
N SER A 97 4.89 -0.95 10.60
CA SER A 97 5.21 -1.80 11.74
C SER A 97 5.87 -1.06 12.91
N GLY A 98 6.44 0.13 12.64
CA GLY A 98 7.32 0.85 13.55
C GLY A 98 8.69 0.18 13.73
N TYR A 99 9.02 -0.84 12.92
CA TYR A 99 10.29 -1.55 12.96
C TYR A 99 11.08 -1.35 11.67
N GLU A 100 12.37 -1.09 11.83
CA GLU A 100 13.32 -1.04 10.74
C GLU A 100 14.00 -2.40 10.57
N PHE A 101 13.49 -3.19 9.62
CA PHE A 101 14.01 -4.53 9.36
C PHE A 101 15.14 -4.52 8.32
N PRO A 102 16.12 -5.46 8.41
CA PRO A 102 17.21 -5.53 7.44
C PRO A 102 16.81 -5.74 5.97
N TRP A 103 15.57 -6.18 5.74
CA TRP A 103 15.00 -6.47 4.41
C TRP A 103 14.02 -5.39 3.93
N SER A 104 13.73 -4.36 4.72
CA SER A 104 12.84 -3.27 4.30
C SER A 104 13.39 -2.60 3.04
N LEU A 105 12.52 -2.37 2.04
CA LEU A 105 12.97 -2.01 0.69
C LEU A 105 13.72 -0.67 0.62
N HIS A 106 13.49 0.23 1.57
CA HIS A 106 14.18 1.53 1.64
C HIS A 106 15.71 1.41 1.85
N HIS A 107 16.20 0.28 2.38
CA HIS A 107 17.64 0.01 2.44
C HIS A 107 18.28 -0.27 1.07
N PHE A 108 17.49 -0.68 0.08
CA PHE A 108 17.95 -1.04 -1.27
C PHE A 108 17.54 -0.01 -2.32
N LEU A 109 16.42 0.69 -2.09
CA LEU A 109 15.84 1.67 -3.01
C LEU A 109 15.75 3.03 -2.30
N PRO A 110 16.61 4.01 -2.65
CA PRO A 110 16.76 5.25 -1.88
C PRO A 110 15.55 6.20 -1.91
N PHE A 111 14.57 5.92 -2.77
CA PHE A 111 13.32 6.69 -2.89
C PHE A 111 12.11 5.95 -2.30
N TRP A 112 12.32 4.79 -1.68
CA TRP A 112 11.27 4.01 -1.04
C TRP A 112 11.07 4.45 0.42
N ALA A 113 9.82 4.56 0.88
CA ALA A 113 9.51 4.93 2.25
C ALA A 113 9.58 3.72 3.20
N GLY A 114 10.25 3.89 4.34
CA GLY A 114 10.33 2.91 5.44
C GLY A 114 9.29 3.14 6.54
N ALA A 115 9.44 2.43 7.66
CA ALA A 115 8.55 2.57 8.81
C ALA A 115 8.70 3.96 9.45
N ASP A 116 9.92 4.45 9.62
CA ASP A 116 10.20 5.79 10.16
C ASP A 116 9.49 6.90 9.37
N HIS A 117 9.44 6.76 8.03
CA HIS A 117 8.76 7.74 7.18
C HIS A 117 7.25 7.72 7.38
N HIS A 118 6.65 6.54 7.49
CA HIS A 118 5.21 6.42 7.71
C HIS A 118 4.83 6.81 9.13
N ASP A 119 5.62 6.52 10.16
CA ASP A 119 5.35 6.98 11.52
C ASP A 119 5.27 8.52 11.57
N LEU A 120 6.23 9.22 10.95
CA LEU A 120 6.19 10.68 10.82
C LEU A 120 5.00 11.18 10.01
N HIS A 121 4.58 10.40 9.00
CA HIS A 121 3.40 10.69 8.22
C HIS A 121 2.14 10.60 9.08
N HIS A 122 1.92 9.47 9.77
CA HIS A 122 0.79 9.29 10.68
C HIS A 122 0.77 10.35 11.79
N GLU A 123 1.91 10.68 12.41
CA GLU A 123 2.01 11.73 13.43
C GLU A 123 1.44 13.09 12.96
N LYS A 124 1.77 13.50 11.73
CA LYS A 124 1.37 14.81 11.19
C LYS A 124 -0.10 14.88 10.80
N PHE A 125 -0.75 13.75 10.53
CA PHE A 125 -2.12 13.67 10.07
C PHE A 125 -3.07 13.09 11.13
N VAL A 126 -2.88 13.43 12.41
CA VAL A 126 -3.76 12.97 13.52
C VAL A 126 -4.86 13.98 13.90
N GLY A 127 -4.81 15.22 13.39
CA GLY A 127 -5.64 16.33 13.91
C GLY A 127 -6.38 17.14 12.84
N ASP A 128 -7.71 17.12 12.95
CA ASP A 128 -8.62 18.26 12.69
C ASP A 128 -9.74 18.19 13.74
#